data_AF-A0A7J2J865-F1
#
_entry.id   AF-A0A7J2J865-F1
#
_cell.length_a   1.000
_cell.length_b   1.000
_cell.length_c   1.000
_cell.angle_alpha   90.00
_cell.angle_beta   90.00
_cell.angle_gamma   90.00
#
_symmetry.space_group_name_H-M   'P 1'
#
loop_
_entity.id
_entity.type
_entity.pdbx_description
1 polymer ?
#
loop_
_entity_poly.entity_id
_entity_poly.type
_entity_poly.pdbx_seq_one_letter_code
_entity_poly.pdbx_strand_id
1 'polypeptide(L)'
;MKRTNTFALAPTKTQHERLLEIADACARLWNELNYRRRQSFFKGEINWESRDLYDKYKGTIGSATAQQVQRKNNEAWRSFFALLRLKAEGKLPPHVQKVRPPRYWKNRETGERKLLILVRCDCYRLEAGALKLPKKLKVKWKGQP
;
A
#
# COMPACT_ATOMS: atom_id res chain seq x y z
N MET A 1 11.14 -20.50 11.44
CA MET A 1 11.26 -19.03 11.54
C MET A 1 9.94 -18.38 11.18
N LYS A 2 9.24 -17.74 12.14
CA LYS A 2 8.06 -16.92 11.82
C LYS A 2 8.54 -15.64 11.15
N ARG A 3 8.11 -15.37 9.90
CA ARG A 3 8.52 -14.19 9.12
C ARG A 3 7.62 -12.97 9.35
N THR A 4 6.48 -13.17 10.01
CA THR A 4 5.44 -12.14 10.20
C THR A 4 4.82 -12.29 11.57
N ASN A 5 4.69 -11.17 12.28
CA ASN A 5 3.93 -11.06 13.54
C ASN A 5 2.63 -10.30 13.27
N THR A 6 1.55 -10.67 13.93
CA THR A 6 0.23 -10.04 13.77
C THR A 6 -0.31 -9.65 15.14
N PHE A 7 -0.74 -8.39 15.24
CA PHE A 7 -1.24 -7.80 16.48
C PHE A 7 -2.63 -7.23 16.25
N ALA A 8 -3.55 -7.43 17.19
CA ALA A 8 -4.86 -6.81 17.16
C ALA A 8 -4.78 -5.43 17.83
N LEU A 9 -5.06 -4.35 17.10
CA LEU A 9 -5.09 -3.01 17.69
C LEU A 9 -6.35 -2.81 18.52
N ALA A 10 -6.23 -2.08 19.63
CA ALA A 10 -7.32 -1.66 20.52
C ALA A 10 -7.39 -0.12 20.58
N PRO A 11 -7.79 0.55 19.48
CA PRO A 11 -7.88 2.00 19.42
C PRO A 11 -9.07 2.55 20.24
N THR A 12 -8.94 3.78 20.74
CA THR A 12 -10.11 4.57 21.15
C THR A 12 -10.94 4.99 19.93
N LYS A 13 -12.17 5.49 20.13
CA LYS A 13 -13.02 5.97 19.03
C LYS A 13 -12.31 6.99 18.13
N THR A 14 -11.69 8.01 18.72
CA THR A 14 -10.93 9.04 17.99
C THR A 14 -9.71 8.47 17.26
N GLN A 15 -9.01 7.51 17.87
CA GLN A 15 -7.88 6.84 17.20
C GLN A 15 -8.35 5.99 16.02
N HIS A 16 -9.49 5.32 16.16
CA HIS A 16 -10.08 4.52 15.10
C HIS A 16 -10.45 5.40 13.90
N GLU A 17 -11.17 6.50 14.13
CA GLU A 17 -11.50 7.48 13.08
C GLU A 17 -10.25 8.00 12.37
N ARG A 18 -9.19 8.32 13.12
CA ARG A 18 -7.92 8.76 12.54
C ARG A 18 -7.23 7.68 11.72
N LEU A 19 -7.26 6.43 12.17
CA LEU A 19 -6.72 5.28 11.41
C LEU A 19 -7.49 5.07 10.11
N LEU A 20 -8.83 5.19 10.13
CA LEU A 20 -9.67 5.08 8.94
C LEU A 20 -9.34 6.18 7.93
N GLU A 21 -9.19 7.43 8.37
CA GLU A 21 -8.81 8.55 7.50
C GLU A 21 -7.46 8.31 6.81
N ILE A 22 -6.47 7.83 7.57
CA ILE A 22 -5.13 7.51 7.03
C ILE A 22 -5.22 6.35 6.04
N ALA A 23 -5.95 5.28 6.38
CA ALA A 23 -6.11 4.11 5.54
C ALA A 23 -6.86 4.42 4.23
N ASP A 24 -7.90 5.25 4.31
CA ASP A 24 -8.66 5.71 3.14
C ASP A 24 -7.76 6.52 2.20
N ALA A 25 -7.00 7.46 2.74
CA ALA A 25 -6.07 8.28 1.96
C ALA A 25 -4.95 7.44 1.32
N CYS A 26 -4.41 6.43 2.02
CA CYS A 26 -3.46 5.48 1.45
C CYS A 26 -4.07 4.70 0.28
N ALA A 27 -5.31 4.22 0.42
CA ALA A 27 -6.01 3.50 -0.63
C ALA A 27 -6.32 4.37 -1.85
N ARG A 28 -6.69 5.63 -1.64
CA ARG A 28 -6.87 6.60 -2.73
C ARG A 28 -5.56 6.86 -3.47
N LEU A 29 -4.47 7.14 -2.75
CA LEU A 29 -3.15 7.33 -3.36
C LEU A 29 -2.74 6.13 -4.22
N TRP A 30 -2.85 4.90 -3.68
CA TRP A 30 -2.57 3.68 -4.43
C TRP A 30 -3.43 3.55 -5.70
N ASN A 31 -4.72 3.84 -5.59
CA ASN A 31 -5.66 3.71 -6.69
C ASN A 31 -5.44 4.76 -7.78
N GLU A 32 -5.18 6.02 -7.42
CA GLU A 32 -4.88 7.10 -8.37
C GLU A 32 -3.56 6.85 -9.10
N LEU A 33 -2.51 6.43 -8.38
CA LEU A 33 -1.25 5.98 -8.98
C LEU A 33 -1.47 4.87 -10.01
N ASN A 34 -2.21 3.84 -9.60
CA ASN A 34 -2.50 2.71 -10.49
C ASN A 34 -3.36 3.11 -11.68
N TYR A 35 -4.33 3.99 -11.49
CA TYR A 35 -5.18 4.45 -12.58
C TYR A 35 -4.32 5.14 -13.65
N ARG A 36 -3.50 6.13 -13.25
CA ARG A 36 -2.61 6.86 -14.17
C ARG A 36 -1.65 5.94 -14.91
N ARG A 37 -1.04 4.99 -14.19
CA ARG A 37 -0.10 4.01 -14.77
C ARG A 37 -0.77 3.02 -15.70
N ARG A 38 -1.97 2.55 -15.37
CA ARG A 38 -2.74 1.68 -16.27
C ARG A 38 -3.12 2.42 -17.54
N GLN A 39 -3.64 3.64 -17.42
CA GLN A 39 -4.04 4.45 -18.57
C GLN A 39 -2.86 4.70 -19.52
N SER A 40 -1.71 5.10 -18.99
CA SER A 40 -0.49 5.26 -19.79
C SER A 40 -0.01 3.94 -20.38
N PHE A 41 0.10 2.87 -19.57
CA PHE A 41 0.57 1.56 -20.03
C PHE A 41 -0.23 1.03 -21.22
N PHE A 42 -1.56 1.14 -21.19
CA PHE A 42 -2.41 0.71 -22.32
C PHE A 42 -2.32 1.64 -23.55
N LYS A 43 -1.76 2.84 -23.42
CA LYS A 43 -1.39 3.72 -24.53
C LYS A 43 0.02 3.45 -25.09
N GLY A 44 0.76 2.52 -24.49
CA GLY A 44 2.07 2.07 -25.00
C GLY A 44 3.28 2.54 -24.19
N GLU A 45 3.12 3.45 -23.21
CA GLU A 45 4.22 3.95 -22.38
C GLU A 45 3.82 4.01 -20.90
N ILE A 46 4.73 3.72 -19.97
CA ILE A 46 4.42 3.87 -18.55
C ILE A 46 4.80 5.27 -18.01
N ASN A 47 3.80 6.00 -17.53
CA ASN A 47 4.03 7.24 -16.80
C ASN A 47 4.33 6.95 -15.32
N TRP A 48 5.57 7.21 -14.90
CA TRP A 48 6.02 7.06 -13.50
C TRP A 48 5.78 8.31 -12.64
N GLU A 49 5.52 9.46 -13.26
CA GLU A 49 5.38 10.75 -12.60
C GLU A 49 4.18 10.76 -11.64
N SER A 50 4.44 11.23 -10.42
CA SER A 50 3.47 11.19 -9.33
C SER A 50 3.74 12.17 -8.20
N ARG A 51 4.57 13.21 -8.44
CA ARG A 51 4.87 14.26 -7.47
C ARG A 51 3.61 15.00 -7.02
N ASP A 52 2.71 15.28 -7.95
CA ASP A 52 1.40 15.90 -7.66
C ASP A 52 0.57 15.04 -6.70
N LEU A 53 0.55 13.71 -6.89
CA LEU A 53 -0.14 12.78 -6.00
C LEU A 53 0.57 12.71 -4.63
N TYR A 54 1.90 12.71 -4.60
CA TYR A 54 2.63 12.81 -3.35
C TYR A 54 2.25 14.07 -2.58
N ASP A 55 2.27 15.22 -3.24
CA ASP A 55 1.97 16.52 -2.63
C ASP A 55 0.52 16.60 -2.15
N LYS A 56 -0.42 16.01 -2.90
CA LYS A 56 -1.84 15.89 -2.52
C LYS A 56 -2.06 15.09 -1.23
N TYR A 57 -1.30 14.01 -1.01
CA TYR A 57 -1.57 13.08 0.11
C TYR A 57 -0.61 13.22 1.30
N LYS A 58 0.60 13.76 1.12
CA LYS A 58 1.61 13.87 2.21
C LYS A 58 1.07 14.63 3.43
N GLY A 59 0.19 15.60 3.22
CA GLY A 59 -0.48 16.36 4.28
C GLY A 59 -1.33 15.48 5.19
N THR A 60 -2.04 14.49 4.64
CA THR A 60 -2.93 13.59 5.40
C THR A 60 -2.17 12.43 6.03
N ILE A 61 -1.37 11.70 5.24
CA ILE A 61 -0.75 10.42 5.68
C ILE A 61 0.71 10.55 6.12
N GLY A 62 1.33 11.72 5.91
CA GLY A 62 2.74 11.98 6.16
C GLY A 62 3.64 11.60 4.97
N SER A 63 4.75 12.33 4.80
CA SER A 63 5.70 12.11 3.70
C SER A 63 6.21 10.68 3.61
N ALA A 64 6.63 10.09 4.74
CA ALA A 64 7.20 8.76 4.75
C ALA A 64 6.19 7.70 4.26
N THR A 65 4.94 7.78 4.72
CA THR A 65 3.85 6.90 4.29
C THR A 65 3.52 7.09 2.81
N ALA A 66 3.41 8.34 2.34
CA ALA A 66 3.13 8.64 0.94
C ALA A 66 4.22 8.10 0.01
N GLN A 67 5.49 8.32 0.35
CA GLN A 67 6.63 7.74 -0.36
C GLN A 67 6.60 6.22 -0.34
N GLN A 68 6.24 5.60 0.80
CA GLN A 68 6.19 4.14 0.91
C GLN A 68 5.09 3.54 0.03
N VAL A 69 3.92 4.17 -0.06
CA VAL A 69 2.84 3.76 -0.98
C VAL A 69 3.31 3.86 -2.43
N GLN A 70 3.95 4.97 -2.82
CA GLN A 70 4.52 5.12 -4.15
C GLN A 70 5.57 4.05 -4.46
N ARG A 71 6.51 3.81 -3.54
CA ARG A 71 7.55 2.78 -3.70
C ARG A 71 6.94 1.39 -3.90
N LYS A 72 5.98 1.00 -3.06
CA LYS A 72 5.30 -0.31 -3.19
C LYS A 72 4.48 -0.41 -4.47
N ASN A 73 3.91 0.70 -4.94
CA ASN A 73 3.24 0.73 -6.23
C ASN A 73 4.26 0.56 -7.38
N ASN A 74 5.41 1.23 -7.30
CA ASN A 74 6.51 1.08 -8.27
C ASN A 74 7.00 -0.37 -8.34
N GLU A 75 7.23 -1.00 -7.18
CA GLU A 75 7.63 -2.39 -7.07
C GLU A 75 6.60 -3.34 -7.70
N ALA A 76 5.30 -3.10 -7.49
CA ALA A 76 4.24 -3.90 -8.09
C ALA A 76 4.25 -3.82 -9.63
N TRP A 77 4.45 -2.63 -10.19
CA TRP A 77 4.57 -2.44 -11.64
C TRP A 77 5.84 -3.06 -12.22
N ARG A 78 6.99 -2.86 -11.56
CA ARG A 78 8.25 -3.50 -11.97
C ARG A 78 8.15 -5.03 -11.95
N SER A 79 7.49 -5.58 -10.93
CA SER A 79 7.24 -7.02 -10.83
C SER A 79 6.33 -7.51 -11.96
N PHE A 80 5.29 -6.76 -12.31
CA PHE A 80 4.44 -7.06 -13.46
C PHE A 80 5.24 -7.09 -14.77
N PHE A 81 6.13 -6.13 -15.00
CA PHE A 81 6.98 -6.12 -16.20
C PHE A 81 7.98 -7.28 -16.22
N ALA A 82 8.56 -7.63 -15.08
CA ALA A 82 9.42 -8.81 -14.99
C ALA A 82 8.66 -10.09 -15.38
N LEU A 83 7.41 -10.25 -14.90
CA LEU A 83 6.56 -11.37 -15.28
C LEU A 83 6.19 -11.36 -16.78
N LEU A 84 5.99 -10.19 -17.40
CA LEU A 84 5.77 -10.11 -18.84
C LEU A 84 6.99 -10.57 -19.64
N ARG A 85 8.21 -10.20 -19.22
CA ARG A 85 9.45 -10.65 -19.85
C ARG A 85 9.62 -12.17 -19.72
N LEU A 86 9.44 -12.71 -18.52
CA LEU A 86 9.49 -14.16 -18.29
C LEU A 86 8.46 -14.92 -19.13
N LYS A 87 7.26 -14.36 -19.29
CA LYS A 87 6.23 -14.93 -20.17
C LYS A 87 6.68 -14.95 -21.64
N ALA A 88 7.29 -13.87 -22.13
CA ALA A 88 7.81 -13.79 -23.50
C ALA A 88 8.96 -14.78 -23.73
N GLU A 89 9.78 -15.04 -22.71
CA GLU A 89 10.87 -16.02 -22.74
C GLU A 89 10.42 -17.47 -22.50
N GLY A 90 9.13 -17.72 -22.24
CA GLY A 90 8.63 -19.07 -21.89
C GLY A 90 9.07 -19.58 -20.51
N LYS A 91 9.66 -18.70 -19.67
CA LYS A 91 10.18 -19.02 -18.33
C LYS A 91 9.20 -18.65 -17.21
N LEU A 92 7.91 -18.58 -17.51
CA LEU A 92 6.91 -18.23 -16.52
C LEU A 92 6.76 -19.38 -15.51
N PRO A 93 6.79 -19.11 -14.18
CA PRO A 93 6.63 -20.18 -13.21
C PRO A 93 5.31 -20.95 -13.40
N PRO A 94 5.28 -22.29 -13.25
CA PRO A 94 4.11 -23.11 -13.55
C PRO A 94 2.84 -22.71 -12.77
N HIS A 95 3.01 -22.15 -11.57
CA HIS A 95 1.91 -21.70 -10.72
C HIS A 95 1.29 -20.36 -11.19
N VAL A 96 1.94 -19.62 -12.11
CA VAL A 96 1.45 -18.34 -12.63
C VAL A 96 0.69 -18.57 -13.93
N GLN A 97 -0.62 -18.79 -13.81
CA GLN A 97 -1.47 -19.03 -14.98
C GLN A 97 -1.73 -17.76 -15.81
N LYS A 98 -1.82 -16.59 -15.16
CA LYS A 98 -2.15 -15.33 -15.84
C LYS A 98 -1.46 -14.13 -15.22
N VAL A 99 -0.61 -13.48 -16.02
CA VAL A 99 0.02 -12.20 -15.67
C VAL A 99 -1.00 -11.08 -15.86
N ARG A 100 -1.24 -10.26 -14.82
CA ARG A 100 -2.17 -9.13 -14.86
C ARG A 100 -1.52 -7.89 -14.26
N PRO A 101 -1.87 -6.68 -14.73
CA PRO A 101 -1.39 -5.44 -14.12
C PRO A 101 -1.79 -5.34 -12.64
N PRO A 102 -1.08 -4.50 -11.85
CA PRO A 102 -1.45 -4.20 -10.48
C PRO A 102 -2.93 -3.85 -10.32
N ARG A 103 -3.53 -4.35 -9.23
CA ARG A 103 -4.95 -4.15 -8.92
C ARG A 103 -5.15 -2.96 -8.00
N TYR A 104 -6.34 -2.38 -8.08
CA TYR A 104 -6.82 -1.39 -7.12
C TYR A 104 -6.99 -2.00 -5.72
N TRP A 105 -6.77 -1.21 -4.68
CA TRP A 105 -7.19 -1.51 -3.31
C TRP A 105 -8.68 -1.26 -3.19
N LYS A 106 -9.45 -2.24 -3.65
CA LYS A 106 -10.91 -2.24 -3.68
C LYS A 106 -11.40 -3.67 -3.42
N ASN A 107 -12.37 -3.83 -2.53
CA ASN A 107 -13.13 -5.06 -2.41
C ASN A 107 -14.05 -5.18 -3.64
N ARG A 108 -14.00 -6.33 -4.32
CA ARG A 108 -14.78 -6.54 -5.55
C ARG A 108 -16.24 -6.86 -5.29
N GLU A 109 -16.54 -7.41 -4.11
CA GLU A 109 -17.89 -7.79 -3.72
C GLU A 109 -18.66 -6.55 -3.24
N THR A 110 -18.08 -5.79 -2.30
CA THR A 110 -18.74 -4.60 -1.74
C THR A 110 -18.53 -3.33 -2.58
N GLY A 111 -17.51 -3.33 -3.44
CA GLY A 111 -17.12 -2.13 -4.18
C GLY A 111 -16.36 -1.08 -3.35
N GLU A 112 -16.18 -1.31 -2.07
CA GLU A 112 -15.53 -0.38 -1.16
C GLU A 112 -14.01 -0.41 -1.28
N ARG A 113 -13.34 0.68 -0.87
CA ARG A 113 -11.88 0.72 -0.84
C ARG A 113 -11.35 -0.22 0.23
N LYS A 114 -10.28 -0.95 -0.09
CA LYS A 114 -9.59 -1.77 0.90
C LYS A 114 -8.72 -0.86 1.78
N LEU A 115 -9.11 -0.71 3.03
CA LEU A 115 -8.41 0.14 4.00
C LEU A 115 -7.10 -0.51 4.43
N LEU A 116 -5.98 0.09 4.00
CA LEU A 116 -4.62 -0.40 4.27
C LEU A 116 -3.72 0.79 4.57
N ILE A 117 -2.86 0.64 5.58
CA ILE A 117 -1.81 1.62 5.90
C ILE A 117 -0.46 0.95 5.66
N LEU A 118 0.36 1.55 4.80
CA LEU A 118 1.74 1.10 4.56
C LEU A 118 2.70 1.99 5.32
N VAL A 119 3.27 1.47 6.41
CA VAL A 119 4.23 2.19 7.23
C VAL A 119 5.64 1.75 6.87
N ARG A 120 6.57 2.70 6.75
CA ARG A 120 7.99 2.42 6.55
C ARG A 120 8.56 1.75 7.80
N CYS A 121 9.51 0.82 7.65
CA CYS A 121 9.99 -0.03 8.75
C CYS A 121 10.61 0.74 9.93
N ASP A 122 11.15 1.91 9.67
CA ASP A 122 11.78 2.85 10.61
C ASP A 122 10.81 3.95 11.11
N CYS A 123 9.57 3.96 10.63
CA CYS A 123 8.55 4.98 10.96
C CYS A 123 7.51 4.47 11.95
N TYR A 124 7.68 3.29 12.54
CA TYR A 124 6.87 2.80 13.64
C TYR A 124 7.74 2.28 14.78
N ARG A 125 7.17 2.23 15.98
CA ARG A 125 7.77 1.55 17.13
C ARG A 125 6.74 0.71 17.85
N LEU A 126 7.16 -0.46 18.30
CA LEU A 126 6.40 -1.31 19.19
C LEU A 126 7.01 -1.14 20.59
N GLU A 127 6.33 -0.41 21.48
CA GLU A 127 6.81 -0.16 22.85
C GLU A 127 5.68 -0.35 23.86
N ALA A 128 5.93 -1.13 24.93
CA ALA A 128 5.03 -1.28 26.07
C ALA A 128 3.56 -1.60 25.69
N GLY A 129 3.35 -2.54 24.77
CA GLY A 129 2.00 -2.93 24.32
C GLY A 129 1.28 -1.91 23.45
N ALA A 130 1.99 -0.91 22.89
CA ALA A 130 1.39 0.13 22.06
C ALA A 130 2.19 0.46 20.79
N LEU A 131 1.49 0.51 19.65
CA LEU A 131 2.02 0.81 18.34
C LEU A 131 2.09 2.34 18.23
N LYS A 132 3.30 2.84 18.12
CA LYS A 132 3.56 4.25 17.83
C LYS A 132 3.72 4.42 16.32
N LEU A 133 2.86 5.24 15.74
CA LEU A 133 2.86 5.64 14.34
C LEU A 133 3.25 7.13 14.22
N PRO A 134 3.56 7.60 13.00
CA PRO A 134 3.78 9.02 12.75
C PRO A 134 2.58 9.87 13.19
N LYS A 135 2.79 11.18 13.35
CA LYS A 135 1.78 12.15 13.81
C LYS A 135 1.24 11.87 15.21
N LYS A 136 2.10 11.39 16.12
CA LYS A 136 1.80 11.16 17.55
C LYS A 136 0.65 10.16 17.79
N LEU A 137 0.37 9.28 16.82
CA LEU A 137 -0.67 8.27 16.96
C LEU A 137 -0.10 7.06 17.74
N LYS A 138 -0.57 6.84 18.96
CA LYS A 138 -0.17 5.73 19.84
C LYS A 138 -1.38 4.85 20.14
N VAL A 139 -1.39 3.64 19.60
CA VAL A 139 -2.54 2.72 19.67
C VAL A 139 -2.15 1.47 20.45
N LYS A 140 -2.88 1.13 21.51
CA LYS A 140 -2.62 -0.12 22.25
C LYS A 140 -2.87 -1.32 21.33
N TRP A 141 -2.14 -2.41 21.51
CA TRP A 141 -2.45 -3.68 20.86
C TRP A 141 -2.66 -4.79 21.88
N LYS A 142 -3.33 -5.86 21.45
CA LYS A 142 -3.52 -7.11 22.18
C LYS A 142 -2.79 -8.23 21.42
N GLY A 143 -2.21 -9.17 22.17
CA GLY A 143 -1.45 -10.32 21.65
C GLY A 143 0.02 -10.30 22.04
N GLN A 144 0.62 -11.49 22.17
CA GLN A 144 2.06 -11.67 22.35
C GLN A 144 2.75 -11.76 20.97
N PRO A 145 3.95 -11.16 20.79
CA PRO A 145 4.75 -11.29 19.56
C PRO A 145 5.11 -12.73 19.20
#